data_AF-A0A820WPK5-F1
#
_entry.id   AF-A0A820WPK5-F1
#
_cell.length_a   1.000
_cell.length_b   1.000
_cell.length_c   1.000
_cell.angle_alpha   90.00
_cell.angle_beta   90.00
_cell.angle_gamma   90.00
#
_symmetry.space_group_name_H-M   'P 1'
#
loop_
_entity.id
_entity.type
_entity.pdbx_description
1 polymer ?
#
loop_
_entity_poly.entity_id
_entity_poly.type
_entity_poly.pdbx_seq_one_letter_code
_entity_poly.pdbx_strand_id
1 'polypeptide(L)'
;MSERGPCTDTNCDNEIKELYQCHCCLKRVCLTHLIEHVGIRKQNKQRLNNLRYELNTGINTLNLIVEEKLFIIKREQNLIEQAKQLVDTSNSTIDELQNSIEQINLTILSNRPGKKKLEFDNH
;
A
#
# COMPACT_ATOMS: atom_id res chain seq x y z
N MET A 1 22.52 29.13 45.92
CA MET A 1 21.91 29.99 46.95
C MET A 1 20.47 29.55 47.08
N SER A 2 20.05 29.04 48.23
CA SER A 2 18.64 28.70 48.45
C SER A 2 17.91 29.95 48.94
N GLU A 3 16.81 30.26 48.27
CA GLU A 3 15.91 31.36 48.64
C GLU A 3 14.68 30.75 49.31
N ARG A 4 14.19 31.39 50.39
CA ARG A 4 12.93 31.01 51.02
C ARG A 4 11.79 31.84 50.45
N GLY A 5 10.71 31.19 50.09
CA GLY A 5 9.52 31.87 49.58
C GLY A 5 8.36 30.90 49.34
N PRO A 6 7.22 31.40 48.86
CA PRO A 6 6.12 30.54 48.43
C PRO A 6 6.53 29.74 47.20
N CYS A 7 6.17 28.45 47.18
CA CYS A 7 6.40 27.59 46.02
C CYS A 7 5.56 28.09 44.83
N THR A 8 6.14 28.14 43.63
CA THR A 8 5.39 28.57 42.43
C THR A 8 4.44 27.50 41.88
N ASP A 9 4.40 26.32 42.48
CA ASP A 9 3.47 25.25 42.11
C ASP A 9 2.12 25.49 42.76
N THR A 10 1.04 25.46 41.97
CA THR A 10 -0.33 25.77 42.40
C THR A 10 -0.90 24.73 43.36
N ASN A 11 -0.30 23.54 43.41
CA ASN A 11 -0.71 22.46 44.30
C ASN A 11 0.11 22.43 45.61
N CYS A 12 1.01 23.40 45.80
CA CYS A 12 1.76 23.53 47.04
C CYS A 12 1.02 24.42 48.03
N ASP A 13 0.97 24.03 49.29
CA ASP A 13 0.52 24.91 50.37
C ASP A 13 1.33 26.21 50.37
N ASN A 14 0.67 27.34 50.66
CA ASN A 14 1.23 28.70 50.66
C ASN A 14 2.28 28.97 51.76
N GLU A 15 2.83 27.91 52.35
CA GLU A 15 3.89 28.01 53.36
C GLU A 15 5.22 28.43 52.72
N ILE A 16 6.00 29.20 53.48
CA ILE A 16 7.36 29.59 53.08
C ILE A 16 8.25 28.35 53.15
N LYS A 17 8.71 27.87 51.99
CA LYS A 17 9.58 26.69 51.86
C LYS A 17 10.93 27.09 51.27
N GLU A 18 11.92 26.22 51.43
CA GLU A 18 13.17 26.35 50.69
C GLU A 18 12.91 26.05 49.21
N LEU A 19 13.29 26.99 48.34
CA LEU A 19 13.03 26.90 46.92
C LEU A 19 14.27 26.46 46.16
N TYR A 20 14.03 25.58 45.19
CA TYR A 20 15.02 25.02 44.29
C TYR A 20 14.64 25.35 42.86
N GLN A 21 15.62 25.75 42.06
CA GLN A 21 15.39 26.06 40.66
C GLN A 21 15.46 24.79 39.83
N CYS A 22 14.39 24.49 39.10
CA CYS A 22 14.38 23.41 38.13
C CYS A 22 15.24 23.81 36.92
N HIS A 23 16.37 23.15 36.68
CA HIS A 23 17.22 23.44 35.51
C HIS A 23 16.55 23.18 34.15
N CYS A 24 15.43 22.49 34.16
CA CYS A 24 14.68 22.07 32.97
C CYS A 24 13.69 23.12 32.44
N CYS A 25 13.14 23.97 33.32
CA CYS A 25 12.11 24.96 32.98
C CYS A 25 12.27 26.27 33.77
N LEU A 26 13.33 26.38 34.57
CA LEU A 26 13.71 27.52 35.40
C LEU A 26 12.70 27.91 36.50
N LYS A 27 11.62 27.14 36.67
CA LYS A 27 10.65 27.31 37.77
C LYS A 27 11.32 27.09 39.13
N ARG A 28 10.91 27.87 40.14
CA ARG A 28 11.38 27.77 41.52
C ARG A 28 10.32 27.09 42.38
N VAL A 29 10.58 25.85 42.77
CA VAL A 29 9.62 25.01 43.50
C VAL A 29 10.25 24.43 44.75
N CYS A 30 9.44 23.97 45.70
CA CYS A 30 9.96 23.23 46.85
C CYS A 30 10.56 21.88 46.39
N LEU A 31 11.36 21.25 47.26
CA LEU A 31 12.06 20.01 46.93
C LEU A 31 11.12 18.89 46.44
N THR A 32 9.95 18.71 47.07
CA THR A 32 8.96 17.69 46.69
C THR A 32 8.49 17.87 45.24
N HIS A 33 8.02 19.07 44.89
CA HIS A 33 7.57 19.36 43.52
C HIS A 33 8.72 19.31 42.51
N LEU A 34 9.97 19.63 42.92
CA LEU A 34 11.13 19.44 42.04
C LEU A 34 11.34 17.96 41.70
N ILE A 35 11.27 17.07 42.70
CA ILE A 35 11.43 15.62 42.52
C ILE A 35 10.32 15.09 41.61
N GLU A 36 9.07 15.47 41.86
CA GLU A 36 7.92 15.06 41.04
C GLU A 36 8.06 15.53 39.59
N HIS A 37 8.38 16.81 39.38
CA HIS A 37 8.54 17.37 38.04
C HIS A 37 9.66 16.68 37.26
N VAL A 38 10.80 16.39 37.90
CA VAL A 38 11.89 15.61 37.29
C VAL A 38 11.44 14.18 36.98
N GLY A 39 10.68 13.54 37.88
CA GLY A 39 10.11 12.21 37.69
C GLY A 39 9.17 12.14 36.48
N ILE A 40 8.19 13.04 36.40
CA ILE A 40 7.25 13.15 35.28
C ILE A 40 8.01 13.38 33.96
N ARG A 41 9.02 14.25 33.94
CA ARG A 41 9.82 14.49 32.74
C ARG A 41 10.57 13.24 32.28
N LYS A 42 11.14 12.48 33.21
CA LYS A 42 11.82 11.21 32.90
C LYS A 42 10.85 10.20 32.29
N GLN A 43 9.67 10.05 32.89
CA GLN A 43 8.61 9.16 32.38
C GLN A 43 8.13 9.59 30.99
N ASN A 44 7.87 10.89 30.78
CA ASN A 44 7.47 11.42 29.48
C ASN A 44 8.55 11.21 28.41
N LYS A 45 9.82 11.39 28.76
CA LYS A 45 10.94 11.10 27.84
C LYS A 45 10.97 9.62 27.44
N GLN A 46 10.77 8.71 28.39
CA GLN A 46 10.69 7.28 28.09
C GLN A 46 9.48 6.95 27.21
N ARG A 47 8.31 7.51 27.52
CA ARG A 47 7.09 7.35 26.71
C ARG A 47 7.29 7.84 25.27
N LEU A 48 7.92 9.01 25.09
CA LEU A 48 8.24 9.54 23.75
C LEU A 48 9.20 8.62 22.98
N ASN A 49 10.20 8.06 23.65
CA ASN A 49 11.11 7.09 23.01
C ASN A 49 10.37 5.83 22.57
N ASN A 50 9.47 5.31 23.40
CA ASN A 50 8.66 4.14 23.05
C ASN A 50 7.74 4.43 21.87
N LEU A 51 7.02 5.55 21.88
CA LEU A 51 6.16 5.97 20.77
C LEU A 51 6.96 6.14 19.47
N ARG A 52 8.17 6.70 19.55
CA ARG A 52 9.06 6.83 18.38
C ARG A 52 9.48 5.47 17.84
N TYR A 53 9.78 4.52 18.73
CA TYR A 53 10.12 3.15 18.34
C TYR A 53 8.94 2.43 17.67
N GLU A 54 7.74 2.52 18.25
CA GLU A 54 6.51 1.95 17.69
C GLU A 54 6.18 2.56 16.33
N LEU A 55 6.29 3.88 16.19
CA LEU A 55 6.08 4.58 14.92
C LEU A 55 7.06 4.11 13.84
N ASN A 56 8.35 4.04 14.17
CA ASN A 56 9.36 3.56 13.22
C ASN A 56 9.12 2.10 12.81
N THR A 57 8.73 1.26 13.77
CA THR A 57 8.37 -0.14 13.49
C THR A 57 7.17 -0.21 12.55
N GLY A 58 6.11 0.57 12.82
CA GLY A 58 4.92 0.64 11.96
C GLY A 58 5.23 1.13 10.55
N ILE A 59 6.09 2.15 10.40
CA ILE A 59 6.55 2.65 9.10
C ILE A 59 7.27 1.54 8.33
N ASN A 60 8.18 0.80 8.98
CA ASN A 60 8.91 -0.29 8.35
C ASN A 60 7.95 -1.41 7.90
N THR A 61 6.98 -1.79 8.73
CA THR A 61 5.96 -2.78 8.36
C THR A 61 5.13 -2.32 7.17
N LEU A 62 4.69 -1.05 7.15
CA LEU A 62 3.94 -0.51 6.01
C LEU A 62 4.77 -0.49 4.73
N ASN A 63 6.05 -0.12 4.80
CA ASN A 63 6.93 -0.15 3.63
C ASN A 63 7.04 -1.56 3.03
N LEU A 64 7.23 -2.59 3.88
CA LEU A 64 7.27 -3.98 3.43
C LEU A 64 5.96 -4.41 2.75
N ILE A 65 4.81 -4.03 3.33
CA ILE A 65 3.49 -4.33 2.74
C ILE A 65 3.35 -3.64 1.38
N VAL A 66 3.76 -2.37 1.27
CA VAL A 66 3.69 -1.63 0.00
C VAL A 66 4.56 -2.30 -1.06
N GLU A 67 5.80 -2.68 -0.73
CA GLU A 67 6.69 -3.40 -1.64
C GLU A 67 6.10 -4.73 -2.12
N GLU A 68 5.53 -5.52 -1.20
CA GLU A 68 4.86 -6.78 -1.53
C GLU A 68 3.66 -6.55 -2.46
N LYS A 69 2.84 -5.53 -2.19
CA LYS A 69 1.69 -5.21 -3.03
C LYS A 69 2.10 -4.73 -4.42
N LEU A 70 3.17 -3.93 -4.53
CA LEU A 70 3.72 -3.52 -5.83
C LEU A 70 4.22 -4.73 -6.64
N PHE A 71 4.87 -5.69 -5.99
CA PHE A 71 5.28 -6.93 -6.63
C PHE A 71 4.08 -7.72 -7.16
N ILE A 72 3.03 -7.88 -6.35
CA ILE A 72 1.79 -8.58 -6.75
C ILE A 72 1.13 -7.88 -7.94
N ILE A 73 0.99 -6.55 -7.89
CA ILE A 73 0.40 -5.77 -8.99
C ILE A 73 1.17 -5.99 -10.29
N LYS A 74 2.50 -5.94 -10.23
CA LYS A 74 3.34 -6.19 -11.42
C LYS A 74 3.15 -7.60 -11.98
N ARG A 75 3.01 -8.60 -11.10
CA ARG A 75 2.74 -9.98 -11.51
C ARG A 75 1.36 -10.10 -12.19
N GLU A 76 0.33 -9.51 -11.61
CA GLU A 76 -1.02 -9.49 -12.19
C GLU A 76 -1.04 -8.80 -13.55
N GLN A 77 -0.34 -7.67 -13.70
CA GLN A 77 -0.19 -6.98 -14.99
C GLN A 77 0.43 -7.90 -16.06
N ASN A 78 1.47 -8.65 -15.72
CA ASN A 78 2.08 -9.62 -16.64
C ASN A 78 1.11 -10.74 -17.03
N LEU A 79 0.31 -11.23 -16.08
CA LEU A 79 -0.70 -12.27 -16.34
C LEU A 79 -1.81 -11.75 -17.26
N ILE A 80 -2.27 -10.51 -17.03
CA ILE A 80 -3.25 -9.86 -17.90
C ILE A 80 -2.71 -9.73 -19.32
N GLU A 81 -1.44 -9.36 -19.49
CA GLU A 81 -0.83 -9.23 -20.80
C GLU A 81 -0.72 -10.58 -21.53
N GLN A 82 -0.35 -11.64 -20.80
CA GLN A 82 -0.36 -13.01 -21.34
C GLN A 82 -1.77 -13.44 -21.75
N ALA A 83 -2.78 -13.12 -20.95
CA ALA A 83 -4.17 -13.44 -21.26
C ALA A 83 -4.65 -12.73 -22.53
N LYS A 84 -4.27 -11.45 -22.73
CA LYS A 84 -4.57 -10.73 -23.98
C LYS A 84 -3.94 -11.39 -25.20
N GLN A 85 -2.66 -11.74 -25.10
CA GLN A 85 -1.95 -12.43 -26.20
C GLN A 85 -2.62 -13.76 -26.58
N LEU A 86 -3.10 -14.51 -25.59
CA LEU A 86 -3.85 -15.75 -25.81
C LEU A 86 -5.20 -15.48 -26.51
N VAL A 87 -5.92 -14.44 -26.11
CA VAL A 87 -7.17 -14.02 -26.77
C VAL A 87 -6.92 -13.63 -28.21
N ASP A 88 -5.90 -12.81 -28.47
CA ASP A 88 -5.55 -12.37 -29.84
C ASP A 88 -5.15 -13.55 -30.74
N THR A 89 -4.39 -14.49 -30.19
CA THR A 89 -4.03 -15.74 -30.89
C THR A 89 -5.29 -16.56 -31.20
N SER A 90 -6.18 -16.73 -30.22
CA SER A 90 -7.42 -17.47 -30.41
C SER A 90 -8.32 -16.84 -31.48
N ASN A 91 -8.44 -15.51 -31.49
CA ASN A 91 -9.21 -14.80 -32.52
C ASN A 91 -8.61 -15.02 -33.91
N SER A 92 -7.28 -14.92 -34.03
CA SER A 92 -6.58 -15.17 -35.30
C SER A 92 -6.81 -16.59 -35.80
N THR A 93 -6.75 -17.59 -34.92
CA THR A 93 -7.06 -18.98 -35.28
C THR A 93 -8.51 -19.18 -35.70
N ILE A 94 -9.46 -18.49 -35.06
CA ILE A 94 -10.87 -18.53 -35.46
C ILE A 94 -11.04 -17.96 -36.88
N ASP A 95 -10.40 -16.84 -37.18
CA ASP A 95 -10.46 -16.22 -38.51
C ASP A 95 -9.87 -17.15 -39.59
N GLU A 96 -8.73 -17.80 -39.31
CA GLU A 96 -8.13 -18.80 -40.20
C GLU A 96 -9.04 -20.00 -40.44
N LEU A 97 -9.72 -20.49 -39.40
CA LEU A 97 -10.69 -21.58 -39.51
C LEU A 97 -11.91 -21.17 -40.35
N GLN A 98 -12.44 -19.96 -40.14
CA GLN A 98 -13.56 -19.43 -40.93
C GLN A 98 -13.20 -19.35 -42.42
N ASN A 99 -12.03 -18.79 -42.74
CA ASN A 99 -11.52 -18.74 -44.11
C ASN A 99 -11.37 -20.15 -44.72
N SER A 100 -10.83 -21.09 -43.95
CA SER A 100 -10.68 -22.48 -44.40
C SER A 100 -12.03 -23.15 -44.69
N ILE A 101 -13.03 -22.92 -43.84
CA ILE A 101 -14.40 -23.42 -44.03
C ILE A 101 -15.02 -22.83 -45.30
N GLU A 102 -14.84 -21.52 -45.53
CA GLU A 102 -15.35 -20.86 -46.74
C GLU A 102 -14.74 -21.46 -48.01
N GLN A 103 -13.42 -21.68 -48.04
CA GLN A 103 -12.73 -22.30 -49.17
C GLN A 103 -13.21 -23.74 -49.42
N ILE A 104 -13.43 -24.52 -48.36
CA ILE A 104 -14.01 -25.86 -48.47
C ILE A 104 -15.41 -25.79 -49.07
N ASN A 105 -16.26 -24.87 -48.60
CA ASN A 105 -17.62 -24.69 -49.12
C ASN A 105 -17.61 -24.31 -50.62
N LEU A 106 -16.75 -23.38 -51.03
CA LEU A 106 -16.59 -23.02 -52.44
C LEU A 106 -16.16 -24.22 -53.29
N THR A 107 -15.22 -25.02 -52.79
CA THR A 107 -14.72 -26.23 -53.46
C THR A 107 -15.82 -27.30 -53.57
N ILE A 108 -16.65 -27.48 -52.54
CA ILE A 108 -17.80 -28.40 -52.60
C ILE A 108 -18.80 -27.93 -53.65
N LEU A 109 -19.11 -26.63 -53.68
CA LEU A 109 -20.03 -26.05 -54.66
C LEU A 109 -19.51 -26.20 -56.10
N SER A 110 -18.22 -25.99 -56.33
CA SER A 110 -17.62 -26.15 -57.67
C SER A 110 -17.59 -27.59 -58.15
N ASN A 111 -17.45 -28.55 -57.24
CA ASN A 111 -17.40 -29.99 -57.56
C ASN A 111 -18.77 -30.69 -57.56
N ARG A 112 -19.87 -29.95 -57.34
CA ARG A 112 -21.22 -30.53 -57.32
C ARG A 112 -21.59 -31.06 -58.72
N PRO A 113 -21.82 -32.38 -58.90
CA PRO A 113 -22.15 -32.94 -60.20
C PRO A 113 -23.55 -32.49 -60.60
N GLY A 114 -23.65 -31.64 -61.63
CA GLY A 114 -24.92 -31.05 -62.05
C GLY A 114 -24.89 -30.11 -63.26
N LYS A 115 -23.74 -29.53 -63.63
CA LYS A 115 -23.59 -28.91 -64.96
C LYS A 115 -23.19 -29.96 -66.00
N LYS A 116 -24.09 -30.92 -66.26
CA LYS A 116 -24.05 -31.64 -67.54
C LYS A 116 -24.30 -30.59 -68.62
N LYS A 117 -23.30 -30.34 -69.47
CA LYS A 117 -23.58 -29.80 -70.81
C LYS A 117 -24.59 -30.76 -71.43
N LEU A 118 -25.81 -30.30 -71.62
CA LEU A 118 -26.69 -30.86 -72.63
C LEU A 118 -26.06 -30.46 -73.97
N GLU A 119 -25.11 -31.26 -74.44
CA GLU A 119 -24.85 -31.37 -75.86
C GLU A 119 -26.11 -32.04 -76.44
N PHE A 120 -27.06 -31.20 -76.84
CA PHE A 120 -28.09 -31.62 -77.76
C PHE A 120 -27.40 -31.85 -79.10
N ASP A 121 -27.24 -33.12 -79.46
CA ASP A 121 -27.01 -33.54 -80.83
C ASP A 121 -28.15 -32.96 -81.69
N ASN A 122 -27.83 -31.91 -82.44
CA ASN A 122 -28.64 -31.48 -83.57
C ASN A 122 -27.85 -31.81 -84.84
N HIS A 123 -28.37 -32.84 -85.52
CA HIS A 123 -28.23 -33.24 -86.93
C HIS A 123 -27.52 -34.57 -87.18
#